data_AF-A0A258HV67-F1
#
_entry.id   AF-A0A258HV67-F1
#
_cell.length_a   1.000
_cell.length_b   1.000
_cell.length_c   1.000
_cell.angle_alpha   90.00
_cell.angle_beta   90.00
_cell.angle_gamma   90.00
#
_symmetry.space_group_name_H-M   'P 1'
#
loop_
_entity.id
_entity.type
_entity.pdbx_description
1 polymer ?
#
loop_
_entity_poly.entity_id
_entity_poly.type
_entity_poly.pdbx_seq_one_letter_code
_entity_poly.pdbx_strand_id
1 'polypeptide(L)'
;MNMAENEAAKLGSAIKDAASNSKSVLVEATVQTRDDVSTPVVILSSDDAVRVISAHAPRIIYLVEQAFDLAGEIEAARDEMDDMGVERSPDLLKATQRRFAPHDGKIGATIASFMIDGVLHTTVSTATWHDEFGDTVEAILEESREGASAGQVAKNSEKAKAIESKALVLVKHPSFNHGRVSFDKRMALAETLFQDCDPHTLSEITRRAENLFWLEQSGVQLDGV
;
A
#
# COMPACT_ATOMS: atom_id res chain seq x y z
N MET A 1 12.85 26.66 21.74
CA MET A 1 12.46 25.52 20.89
C MET A 1 11.35 24.82 21.65
N ASN A 2 10.09 25.20 21.38
CA ASN A 2 8.92 24.63 22.07
C ASN A 2 8.88 23.14 21.72
N MET A 3 8.92 22.26 22.71
CA MET A 3 8.40 20.91 22.51
C MET A 3 6.95 21.11 22.09
N ALA A 4 6.59 20.75 20.86
CA ALA A 4 5.19 20.54 20.54
C ALA A 4 4.68 19.55 21.58
N GLU A 5 3.76 20.00 22.43
CA GLU A 5 3.32 19.21 23.57
C GLU A 5 2.54 18.02 23.02
N ASN A 6 3.04 16.79 23.25
CA ASN A 6 2.43 15.57 22.73
C ASN A 6 0.97 15.47 23.19
N GLU A 7 0.05 15.70 22.25
CA GLU A 7 -1.39 15.79 22.48
C GLU A 7 -1.99 14.46 22.92
N ALA A 8 -1.46 13.35 22.41
CA ALA A 8 -1.86 12.00 22.81
C ALA A 8 -1.51 11.76 24.29
N ALA A 9 -0.24 11.99 24.67
CA ALA A 9 0.21 11.84 26.04
C ALA A 9 -0.53 12.77 27.03
N LYS A 10 -0.84 14.00 26.59
CA LYS A 10 -1.65 14.95 27.38
C LYS A 10 -3.06 14.44 27.63
N LEU A 11 -3.73 13.93 26.60
CA LEU A 11 -5.06 13.34 26.76
C LEU A 11 -4.99 12.17 27.74
N GLY A 12 -4.03 11.26 27.59
CA GLY A 12 -3.85 10.11 28.47
C GLY A 12 -3.71 10.51 29.94
N SER A 13 -2.86 11.50 30.23
CA SER A 13 -2.70 12.07 31.57
C SER A 13 -4.01 12.68 32.10
N ALA A 14 -4.67 13.51 31.29
CA ALA A 14 -5.91 14.19 31.70
C ALA A 14 -7.05 13.21 32.01
N ILE A 15 -7.18 12.13 31.23
CA ILE A 15 -8.16 11.06 31.47
C ILE A 15 -7.83 10.31 32.75
N LYS A 16 -6.54 9.98 32.99
CA LYS A 16 -6.11 9.30 34.23
C LYS A 16 -6.37 10.16 35.48
N ASP A 17 -6.12 11.47 35.39
CA ASP A 17 -6.39 12.41 36.46
C ASP A 17 -7.89 12.53 36.73
N ALA A 18 -8.70 12.68 35.66
CA ALA A 18 -10.16 12.75 35.76
C ALA A 18 -10.76 11.46 36.35
N ALA A 19 -10.28 10.30 35.91
CA ALA A 19 -10.68 8.99 36.43
C ALA A 19 -10.35 8.85 37.92
N SER A 20 -9.14 9.25 38.33
CA SER A 20 -8.70 9.20 39.72
C SER A 20 -9.56 10.08 40.63
N ASN A 21 -9.87 11.30 40.19
CA ASN A 21 -10.70 12.26 40.93
C ASN A 21 -12.16 11.80 41.05
N SER A 22 -12.69 11.17 40.01
CA SER A 22 -14.06 10.64 39.97
C SER A 22 -14.21 9.22 40.54
N LYS A 23 -13.10 8.58 40.93
CA LYS A 23 -13.03 7.19 41.40
C LYS A 23 -13.52 6.16 40.36
N SER A 24 -13.34 6.48 39.08
CA SER A 24 -13.56 5.55 37.97
C SER A 24 -12.49 4.46 37.93
N VAL A 25 -12.85 3.27 37.49
CA VAL A 25 -11.89 2.19 37.23
C VAL A 25 -11.32 2.36 35.82
N LEU A 26 -10.00 2.41 35.70
CA LEU A 26 -9.30 2.37 34.41
C LEU A 26 -9.05 0.91 34.01
N VAL A 27 -9.40 0.58 32.78
CA VAL A 27 -9.16 -0.74 32.19
C VAL A 27 -8.41 -0.55 30.88
N GLU A 28 -7.29 -1.25 30.72
CA GLU A 28 -6.54 -1.26 29.47
C GLU A 28 -7.20 -2.21 28.47
N ALA A 29 -8.06 -1.68 27.60
CA ALA A 29 -8.72 -2.42 26.53
C ALA A 29 -9.31 -1.49 25.47
N THR A 30 -9.48 -1.98 24.25
CA THR A 30 -10.30 -1.32 23.23
C THR A 30 -11.73 -1.87 23.26
N VAL A 31 -12.71 -0.98 23.04
CA VAL A 31 -14.12 -1.39 22.96
C VAL A 31 -14.44 -1.75 21.51
N GLN A 32 -14.87 -2.98 21.28
CA GLN A 32 -15.42 -3.41 20.00
C GLN A 32 -16.95 -3.48 20.09
N THR A 33 -17.63 -2.79 19.18
CA THR A 33 -19.08 -2.96 19.00
C THR A 33 -19.29 -4.09 17.98
N ARG A 34 -20.06 -5.13 18.34
CA ARG A 34 -20.46 -6.17 17.38
C ARG A 34 -21.68 -5.69 16.60
N ASP A 35 -21.77 -6.09 15.33
CA ASP A 35 -22.74 -5.59 14.33
C ASP A 35 -24.24 -5.77 14.69
N ASP A 36 -24.59 -6.58 15.68
CA ASP A 36 -25.98 -6.99 15.92
C ASP A 36 -26.78 -6.09 16.87
N VAL A 37 -26.16 -5.15 17.60
CA VAL A 37 -26.88 -4.17 18.45
C VAL A 37 -26.13 -2.84 18.41
N SER A 38 -26.71 -1.84 17.72
CA SER A 38 -26.12 -0.51 17.56
C SER A 38 -26.15 0.27 18.89
N THR A 39 -25.18 0.02 19.76
CA THR A 39 -24.88 0.94 20.86
C THR A 39 -24.59 2.30 20.24
N PRO A 40 -25.34 3.38 20.54
CA PRO A 40 -25.02 4.68 20.00
C PRO A 40 -23.61 5.07 20.40
N VAL A 41 -22.82 5.52 19.43
CA VAL A 41 -21.43 5.94 19.64
C VAL A 41 -21.33 7.44 19.40
N VAL A 42 -20.67 8.14 20.32
CA VAL A 42 -20.36 9.57 20.20
C VAL A 42 -18.87 9.76 20.33
N ILE A 43 -18.29 10.47 19.36
CA ILE A 43 -16.87 10.87 19.40
C ILE A 43 -16.79 12.26 20.02
N LEU A 44 -16.03 12.38 21.10
CA LEU A 44 -15.82 13.60 21.85
C LEU A 44 -14.44 14.20 21.57
N SER A 45 -14.37 15.54 21.62
CA SER A 45 -13.09 16.23 21.74
C SER A 45 -12.40 15.87 23.07
N SER A 46 -11.08 16.06 23.15
CA SER A 46 -10.29 15.82 24.36
C SER A 46 -10.85 16.56 25.58
N ASP A 47 -11.18 17.83 25.42
CA ASP A 47 -11.70 18.68 26.50
C ASP A 47 -13.09 18.25 26.95
N ASP A 48 -13.95 17.86 25.99
CA ASP A 48 -15.30 17.39 26.30
C ASP A 48 -15.27 16.04 27.01
N ALA A 49 -14.39 15.12 26.61
CA ALA A 49 -14.24 13.82 27.25
C ALA A 49 -13.83 13.96 28.73
N VAL A 50 -12.82 14.79 29.01
CA VAL A 50 -12.37 15.08 30.38
C VAL A 50 -13.48 15.72 31.21
N ARG A 51 -14.22 16.67 30.63
CA ARG A 51 -15.36 17.32 31.28
C ARG A 51 -16.47 16.34 31.61
N VAL A 52 -16.83 15.46 30.67
CA VAL A 52 -17.88 14.45 30.83
C VAL A 52 -17.50 13.42 31.90
N ILE A 53 -16.26 12.91 31.88
CA ILE A 53 -15.75 12.00 32.92
C ILE A 53 -15.85 12.64 34.30
N SER A 54 -15.40 13.90 34.41
CA SER A 54 -15.40 14.63 35.69
C SER A 54 -16.81 14.88 36.22
N ALA A 55 -17.77 15.16 35.33
CA ALA A 55 -19.14 15.49 35.71
C ALA A 55 -20.01 14.26 36.02
N HIS A 56 -19.85 13.18 35.25
CA HIS A 56 -20.72 12.01 35.32
C HIS A 56 -20.10 10.80 36.04
N ALA A 57 -18.80 10.84 36.32
CA ALA A 57 -18.07 9.80 37.04
C ALA A 57 -18.39 8.38 36.51
N PRO A 58 -18.13 8.09 35.22
CA PRO A 58 -18.42 6.78 34.65
C PRO A 58 -17.70 5.68 35.45
N ARG A 59 -18.36 4.54 35.68
CA ARG A 59 -17.80 3.50 36.56
C ARG A 59 -16.52 2.89 36.01
N ILE A 60 -16.46 2.71 34.70
CA ILE A 60 -15.34 2.10 33.97
C ILE A 60 -14.97 3.02 32.81
N ILE A 61 -13.68 3.26 32.65
CA ILE A 61 -13.10 3.94 31.51
C ILE A 61 -12.09 2.98 30.90
N TYR A 62 -12.29 2.64 29.63
CA TYR A 62 -11.36 1.87 28.83
C TYR A 62 -10.34 2.85 28.23
N LEU A 63 -9.05 2.64 28.50
CA LEU A 63 -7.99 3.55 28.07
C LEU A 63 -6.85 2.74 27.44
N VAL A 64 -6.46 3.10 26.23
CA VAL A 64 -5.31 2.53 25.53
C VAL A 64 -4.39 3.65 25.09
N GLU A 65 -3.12 3.52 25.44
CA GLU A 65 -2.04 4.41 24.99
C GLU A 65 -1.10 3.58 24.12
N GLN A 66 -1.02 3.93 22.84
CA GLN A 66 -0.14 3.23 21.91
C GLN A 66 1.23 3.90 21.92
N ALA A 67 2.23 3.17 22.41
CA ALA A 67 3.62 3.56 22.25
C ALA A 67 4.02 3.37 20.77
N PHE A 68 4.73 4.34 20.24
CA PHE A 68 5.27 4.29 18.89
C PHE A 68 6.50 3.39 18.84
N ASP A 69 6.37 2.27 18.12
CA ASP A 69 7.47 1.34 17.85
C ASP A 69 8.03 1.64 16.46
N LEU A 70 9.04 2.49 16.40
CA LEU A 70 9.61 2.89 15.12
C LEU A 70 10.20 1.69 14.36
N ALA A 71 10.76 0.71 15.07
CA ALA A 71 11.36 -0.45 14.43
C ALA A 71 10.28 -1.31 13.74
N GLY A 72 9.20 -1.59 14.47
CA GLY A 72 8.05 -2.34 13.94
C GLY A 72 7.37 -1.64 12.77
N GLU A 73 7.16 -0.31 12.84
CA GLU A 73 6.53 0.45 11.76
C GLU A 73 7.39 0.47 10.48
N ILE A 74 8.72 0.61 10.62
CA ILE A 74 9.65 0.57 9.48
C ILE A 74 9.75 -0.85 8.90
N GLU A 75 9.66 -1.90 9.73
CA GLU A 75 9.61 -3.28 9.28
C GLU A 75 8.33 -3.56 8.50
N ALA A 76 7.16 -3.16 9.01
CA ALA A 76 5.89 -3.29 8.31
C ALA A 76 5.90 -2.60 6.94
N ALA A 77 6.45 -1.38 6.86
CA ALA A 77 6.61 -0.69 5.59
C ALA A 77 7.55 -1.43 4.61
N ARG A 78 8.60 -2.10 5.12
CA ARG A 78 9.49 -2.91 4.28
C ARG A 78 8.80 -4.16 3.77
N ASP A 79 8.06 -4.86 4.62
CA ASP A 79 7.31 -6.05 4.23
C ASP A 79 6.33 -5.72 3.10
N GLU A 80 5.61 -4.59 3.19
CA GLU A 80 4.71 -4.15 2.11
C GLU A 80 5.47 -3.82 0.81
N MET A 81 6.66 -3.21 0.91
CA MET A 81 7.51 -2.97 -0.26
C MET A 81 8.05 -4.26 -0.90
N ASP A 82 8.41 -5.24 -0.09
CA ASP A 82 8.86 -6.55 -0.55
C ASP A 82 7.73 -7.29 -1.27
N ASP A 83 6.49 -7.21 -0.75
CA ASP A 83 5.28 -7.72 -1.41
C ASP A 83 5.03 -7.04 -2.78
N MET A 84 5.42 -5.78 -2.93
CA MET A 84 5.40 -5.06 -4.21
C MET A 84 6.58 -5.41 -5.15
N GLY A 85 7.53 -6.23 -4.70
CA GLY A 85 8.71 -6.64 -5.48
C GLY A 85 9.81 -5.57 -5.55
N VAL A 86 9.84 -4.65 -4.59
CA VAL A 86 10.83 -3.56 -4.53
C VAL A 86 12.06 -4.03 -3.73
N GLU A 87 13.04 -4.63 -4.41
CA GLU A 87 14.22 -5.28 -3.78
C GLU A 87 15.14 -4.37 -2.94
N ARG A 88 14.99 -3.04 -3.01
CA ARG A 88 15.88 -2.10 -2.33
C ARG A 88 15.09 -1.23 -1.37
N SER A 89 15.35 -1.43 -0.07
CA SER A 89 14.91 -0.49 0.97
C SER A 89 15.36 0.93 0.58
N PRO A 90 14.40 1.84 0.28
CA PRO A 90 14.74 3.15 -0.24
C PRO A 90 15.59 3.91 0.78
N ASP A 91 16.53 4.72 0.30
CA ASP A 91 17.25 5.67 1.16
C ASP A 91 16.27 6.59 1.92
N LEU A 92 15.05 6.77 1.39
CA LEU A 92 13.93 7.46 2.00
C LEU A 92 13.47 6.80 3.31
N LEU A 93 13.30 5.47 3.38
CA LEU A 93 12.91 4.80 4.64
C LEU A 93 13.98 4.97 5.72
N LYS A 94 15.27 4.92 5.34
CA LYS A 94 16.36 5.18 6.28
C LYS A 94 16.37 6.64 6.76
N ALA A 95 16.05 7.58 5.88
CA ALA A 95 15.91 8.99 6.24
C ALA A 95 14.73 9.21 7.19
N THR A 96 13.57 8.60 6.92
CA THR A 96 12.39 8.60 7.78
C THR A 96 12.72 8.02 9.15
N GLN A 97 13.36 6.85 9.21
CA GLN A 97 13.80 6.25 10.47
C GLN A 97 14.67 7.21 11.29
N ARG A 98 15.64 7.89 10.67
CA ARG A 98 16.49 8.86 11.38
C ARG A 98 15.71 10.09 11.84
N ARG A 99 14.76 10.58 11.04
CA ARG A 99 13.93 11.75 11.37
C ARG A 99 13.06 11.48 12.60
N PHE A 100 12.46 10.29 12.69
CA PHE A 100 11.50 9.96 13.74
C PHE A 100 12.08 9.18 14.92
N ALA A 101 13.37 8.79 14.89
CA ALA A 101 14.08 8.15 16.00
C ALA A 101 13.92 8.84 17.38
N PRO A 102 13.87 10.19 17.49
CA PRO A 102 13.63 10.85 18.78
C PRO A 102 12.23 10.62 19.38
N HIS A 103 11.31 10.02 18.64
CA HIS A 103 9.94 9.75 19.06
C HIS A 103 9.69 8.29 19.44
N ASP A 104 10.67 7.42 19.22
CA ASP A 104 10.58 6.00 19.57
C ASP A 104 10.25 5.80 21.05
N GLY A 105 9.29 4.92 21.33
CA GLY A 105 8.75 4.64 22.66
C GLY A 105 7.84 5.73 23.25
N LYS A 106 7.65 6.88 22.58
CA LYS A 106 6.67 7.89 23.02
C LYS A 106 5.25 7.45 22.65
N ILE A 107 4.26 7.94 23.39
CA ILE A 107 2.85 7.70 23.04
C ILE A 107 2.52 8.43 21.73
N GLY A 108 2.18 7.67 20.69
CA GLY A 108 1.77 8.18 19.38
C GLY A 108 0.27 8.42 19.30
N ALA A 109 -0.53 7.57 19.96
CA ALA A 109 -1.97 7.68 19.99
C ALA A 109 -2.53 7.34 21.38
N THR A 110 -3.65 7.97 21.75
CA THR A 110 -4.40 7.67 22.95
C THR A 110 -5.88 7.59 22.63
N ILE A 111 -6.50 6.50 23.05
CA ILE A 111 -7.93 6.23 22.85
C ILE A 111 -8.54 5.98 24.22
N ALA A 112 -9.60 6.72 24.55
CA ALA A 112 -10.40 6.47 25.73
C ALA A 112 -11.86 6.21 25.34
N SER A 113 -12.51 5.27 26.01
CA SER A 113 -13.91 4.92 25.80
C SER A 113 -14.62 4.65 27.11
N PHE A 114 -15.84 5.17 27.27
CA PHE A 114 -16.65 4.97 28.48
C PHE A 114 -18.14 5.05 28.15
N MET A 115 -18.97 4.42 28.98
CA MET A 115 -20.41 4.35 28.76
C MET A 115 -21.16 5.23 29.77
N ILE A 116 -22.09 6.05 29.26
CA ILE A 116 -23.01 6.87 30.06
C ILE A 116 -24.40 6.71 29.43
N ASP A 117 -25.40 6.36 30.25
CA ASP A 117 -26.80 6.23 29.83
C ASP A 117 -27.02 5.37 28.58
N GLY A 118 -26.20 4.31 28.41
CA GLY A 118 -26.28 3.40 27.27
C GLY A 118 -25.62 3.91 25.98
N VAL A 119 -24.92 5.06 26.03
CA VAL A 119 -24.16 5.64 24.92
C VAL A 119 -22.68 5.43 25.15
N LEU A 120 -21.99 4.87 24.15
CA LEU A 120 -20.54 4.73 24.14
C LEU A 120 -19.91 6.06 23.71
N HIS A 121 -19.19 6.68 24.61
CA HIS A 121 -18.42 7.89 24.33
C HIS A 121 -16.97 7.48 24.08
N THR A 122 -16.40 7.95 22.98
CA THR A 122 -15.02 7.68 22.59
C THR A 122 -14.29 8.99 22.34
N THR A 123 -13.03 9.07 22.72
CA THR A 123 -12.15 10.17 22.33
C THR A 123 -10.81 9.61 21.87
N VAL A 124 -10.23 10.25 20.87
CA VAL A 124 -8.97 9.84 20.24
C VAL A 124 -8.10 11.09 20.11
N SER A 125 -6.83 10.96 20.46
CA SER A 125 -5.82 11.98 20.21
C SER A 125 -4.57 11.29 19.67
N THR A 126 -4.07 11.80 18.56
CA THR A 126 -2.79 11.42 17.95
C THR A 126 -1.80 12.56 18.13
N ALA A 127 -0.52 12.21 18.28
CA ALA A 127 0.51 13.22 18.31
C ALA A 127 0.77 13.71 16.88
N THR A 128 0.94 15.02 16.68
CA THR A 128 1.16 15.59 15.33
C THR A 128 2.31 14.90 14.57
N TRP A 129 3.41 14.58 15.25
CA TRP A 129 4.55 13.89 14.64
C TRP A 129 4.25 12.43 14.25
N HIS A 130 3.27 11.79 14.89
CA HIS A 130 2.86 10.42 14.59
C HIS A 130 2.06 10.40 13.28
N ASP A 131 1.17 11.37 13.09
CA ASP A 131 0.44 11.55 11.83
C ASP A 131 1.40 11.91 10.69
N GLU A 132 2.36 12.82 10.93
CA GLU A 132 3.41 13.13 9.96
C GLU A 132 4.25 11.91 9.55
N PHE A 133 4.51 10.98 10.48
CA PHE A 133 5.22 9.74 10.20
C PHE A 133 4.39 8.86 9.26
N GLY A 134 3.11 8.66 9.58
CA GLY A 134 2.18 7.88 8.75
C GLY A 134 2.09 8.44 7.34
N ASP A 135 1.90 9.76 7.19
CA ASP A 135 1.87 10.43 5.89
C ASP A 135 3.17 10.24 5.10
N THR A 136 4.32 10.30 5.79
CA THR A 136 5.64 10.12 5.15
C THR A 136 5.82 8.69 4.66
N VAL A 137 5.40 7.69 5.45
CA VAL A 137 5.51 6.27 5.08
C VAL A 137 4.56 5.96 3.91
N GLU A 138 3.30 6.41 3.98
CA GLU A 138 2.33 6.20 2.90
C GLU A 138 2.81 6.81 1.57
N ALA A 139 3.39 8.01 1.61
CA ALA A 139 3.95 8.63 0.41
C ALA A 139 5.09 7.81 -0.22
N ILE A 140 5.94 7.19 0.60
CA ILE A 140 7.03 6.31 0.12
C ILE A 140 6.46 5.03 -0.50
N LEU A 141 5.43 4.45 0.13
CA LEU A 141 4.76 3.25 -0.37
C LEU A 141 4.06 3.52 -1.70
N GLU A 142 3.36 4.64 -1.83
CA GLU A 142 2.71 5.03 -3.08
C GLU A 142 3.73 5.29 -4.19
N GLU A 143 4.83 6.00 -3.93
CA GLU A 143 5.90 6.21 -4.92
C GLU A 143 6.49 4.85 -5.38
N SER A 144 6.64 3.92 -4.46
CA SER A 144 7.13 2.56 -4.75
C SER A 144 6.15 1.78 -5.62
N ARG A 145 4.85 1.90 -5.34
CA ARG A 145 3.75 1.28 -6.08
C ARG A 145 3.67 1.82 -7.52
N GLU A 146 3.76 3.14 -7.67
CA GLU A 146 3.82 3.79 -8.98
C GLU A 146 5.06 3.35 -9.78
N GLY A 147 6.22 3.31 -9.12
CA GLY A 147 7.48 2.86 -9.73
C GLY A 147 7.43 1.41 -10.20
N ALA A 148 6.87 0.50 -9.40
CA ALA A 148 6.68 -0.90 -9.76
C ALA A 148 5.74 -1.06 -10.96
N SER A 149 4.62 -0.33 -10.97
CA SER A 149 3.67 -0.29 -12.08
C SER A 149 4.31 0.21 -13.38
N ALA A 150 5.03 1.33 -13.31
CA ALA A 150 5.76 1.89 -14.46
C ALA A 150 6.83 0.92 -14.99
N GLY A 151 7.57 0.26 -14.10
CA GLY A 151 8.56 -0.76 -14.45
C GLY A 151 7.92 -1.97 -15.16
N GLN A 152 6.75 -2.41 -14.72
CA GLN A 152 6.01 -3.49 -15.37
C GLN A 152 5.51 -3.08 -16.76
N VAL A 153 5.01 -1.85 -16.92
CA VAL A 153 4.60 -1.30 -18.22
C VAL A 153 5.80 -1.20 -19.18
N ALA A 154 6.95 -0.74 -18.69
CA ALA A 154 8.18 -0.69 -19.49
C ALA A 154 8.65 -2.08 -19.94
N LYS A 155 8.69 -3.06 -19.02
CA LYS A 155 9.03 -4.46 -19.35
C LYS A 155 8.06 -5.06 -20.36
N ASN A 156 6.76 -4.80 -20.22
CA ASN A 156 5.75 -5.26 -21.17
C ASN A 156 5.93 -4.60 -22.55
N SER A 157 6.29 -3.32 -22.60
CA SER A 157 6.59 -2.58 -23.83
C SER A 157 7.84 -3.12 -24.53
N GLU A 158 8.92 -3.39 -23.78
CA GLU A 158 10.14 -3.99 -24.34
C GLU A 158 9.89 -5.41 -24.89
N LYS A 159 9.16 -6.24 -24.15
CA LYS A 159 8.74 -7.57 -24.62
C LYS A 159 7.90 -7.47 -25.89
N ALA A 160 6.94 -6.54 -25.95
CA ALA A 160 6.12 -6.32 -27.14
C ALA A 160 6.96 -5.89 -28.35
N LYS A 161 7.91 -4.97 -28.17
CA LYS A 161 8.84 -4.54 -29.24
C LYS A 161 9.76 -5.67 -29.71
N ALA A 162 10.24 -6.51 -28.80
CA ALA A 162 11.06 -7.66 -29.14
C ALA A 162 10.28 -8.69 -29.97
N ILE A 163 9.03 -8.98 -29.56
CA ILE A 163 8.10 -9.85 -30.30
C ILE A 163 7.83 -9.25 -31.69
N GLU A 164 7.55 -7.96 -31.77
CA GLU A 164 7.27 -7.26 -33.03
C GLU A 164 8.46 -7.31 -34.00
N SER A 165 9.67 -7.07 -33.51
CA SER A 165 10.90 -7.15 -34.31
C SER A 165 11.14 -8.57 -34.84
N LYS A 166 10.98 -9.59 -33.99
CA LYS A 166 11.10 -11.00 -34.40
C LYS A 166 9.98 -11.39 -35.38
N ALA A 167 8.76 -10.89 -35.21
CA ALA A 167 7.65 -11.12 -36.11
C ALA A 167 7.89 -10.50 -37.51
N LEU A 168 8.50 -9.32 -37.58
CA LEU A 168 8.92 -8.68 -38.84
C LEU A 168 9.99 -9.48 -39.58
N VAL A 169 10.93 -10.09 -38.85
CA VAL A 169 11.92 -11.01 -39.44
C VAL A 169 11.21 -12.26 -39.98
N LEU A 170 10.29 -12.82 -39.21
CA LEU A 170 9.57 -14.04 -39.56
C LEU A 170 8.68 -13.85 -40.79
N VAL A 171 7.93 -12.75 -40.88
CA VAL A 171 7.03 -12.49 -42.01
C VAL A 171 7.78 -12.26 -43.33
N LYS A 172 8.97 -11.66 -43.27
CA LYS A 172 9.84 -11.43 -44.43
C LYS A 172 10.55 -12.70 -44.89
N HIS A 173 10.52 -13.78 -44.12
CA HIS A 173 11.18 -15.02 -44.49
C HIS A 173 10.45 -15.70 -45.67
N PRO A 174 11.14 -16.08 -46.77
CA PRO A 174 10.49 -16.64 -47.97
C PRO A 174 9.61 -17.87 -47.70
N SER A 175 9.99 -18.69 -46.71
CA SER A 175 9.25 -19.89 -46.32
C SER A 175 7.99 -19.61 -45.50
N PHE A 176 7.79 -18.41 -44.96
CA PHE A 176 6.67 -18.09 -44.08
C PHE A 176 5.32 -18.15 -44.80
N ASN A 177 5.31 -17.80 -46.09
CA ASN A 177 4.12 -17.80 -46.96
C ASN A 177 4.32 -18.62 -48.25
N HIS A 178 5.24 -19.59 -48.23
CA HIS A 178 5.46 -20.45 -49.40
C HIS A 178 4.28 -21.43 -49.58
N GLY A 179 3.25 -21.00 -50.30
CA GLY A 179 2.04 -21.77 -50.57
C GLY A 179 1.06 -21.80 -49.38
N ARG A 180 0.33 -22.91 -49.20
CA ARG A 180 -0.58 -23.12 -48.06
C ARG A 180 0.21 -23.64 -46.85
N VAL A 181 0.81 -22.71 -46.09
CA VAL A 181 1.54 -23.01 -44.85
C VAL A 181 0.57 -22.91 -43.66
N SER A 182 0.50 -23.94 -42.83
CA SER A 182 -0.29 -23.93 -41.58
C SER A 182 0.43 -23.17 -40.48
N PHE A 183 -0.30 -22.77 -39.44
CA PHE A 183 0.27 -22.16 -38.24
C PHE A 183 1.40 -23.02 -37.65
N ASP A 184 1.22 -24.34 -37.54
CA ASP A 184 2.25 -25.25 -37.01
C ASP A 184 3.55 -25.24 -37.84
N LYS A 185 3.45 -25.09 -39.17
CA LYS A 185 4.63 -24.99 -40.04
C LYS A 185 5.32 -23.63 -39.90
N ARG A 186 4.56 -22.57 -39.68
CA ARG A 186 5.10 -21.23 -39.36
C ARG A 186 5.74 -21.20 -37.98
N MET A 187 5.16 -21.92 -37.01
CA MET A 187 5.73 -22.13 -35.68
C MET A 187 7.05 -22.90 -35.76
N ALA A 188 7.09 -23.99 -36.53
CA ALA A 188 8.34 -24.74 -36.75
C ALA A 188 9.43 -23.87 -37.40
N LEU A 189 9.06 -22.96 -38.31
CA LEU A 189 9.98 -21.97 -38.85
C LEU A 189 10.44 -20.98 -37.76
N ALA A 190 9.54 -20.47 -36.93
CA ALA A 190 9.88 -19.60 -35.81
C ALA A 190 10.83 -20.29 -34.80
N GLU A 191 10.60 -21.56 -34.48
CA GLU A 191 11.47 -22.39 -33.64
C GLU A 191 12.89 -22.47 -34.21
N THR A 192 13.02 -22.63 -35.53
CA THR A 192 14.34 -22.69 -36.17
C THR A 192 15.08 -21.35 -36.16
N LEU A 193 14.34 -20.23 -36.27
CA LEU A 193 14.90 -18.88 -36.34
C LEU A 193 15.17 -18.26 -34.96
N PHE A 194 14.40 -18.63 -33.94
CA PHE A 194 14.43 -18.05 -32.60
C PHE A 194 14.58 -19.14 -31.53
N GLN A 195 15.71 -19.85 -31.58
CA GLN A 195 16.03 -20.98 -30.70
C GLN A 195 16.15 -20.60 -29.21
N ASP A 196 16.22 -19.30 -28.92
CA ASP A 196 16.27 -18.70 -27.58
C ASP A 196 14.88 -18.48 -26.96
N CYS A 197 13.80 -18.70 -27.70
CA CYS A 197 12.44 -18.44 -27.24
C CYS A 197 11.74 -19.70 -26.74
N ASP A 198 10.94 -19.55 -25.68
CA ASP A 198 10.06 -20.61 -25.21
C ASP A 198 8.82 -20.78 -26.14
N PRO A 199 8.10 -21.91 -26.06
CA PRO A 199 6.95 -22.19 -26.93
C PRO A 199 5.83 -21.15 -26.90
N HIS A 200 5.61 -20.49 -25.76
CA HIS A 200 4.60 -19.44 -25.64
C HIS A 200 5.03 -18.19 -26.42
N THR A 201 6.26 -17.73 -26.22
CA THR A 201 6.83 -16.60 -26.95
C THR A 201 6.86 -16.85 -28.47
N LEU A 202 7.21 -18.07 -28.90
CA LEU A 202 7.19 -18.46 -30.32
C LEU A 202 5.78 -18.39 -30.94
N SER A 203 4.77 -18.81 -30.18
CA SER A 203 3.36 -18.70 -30.58
C SER A 203 2.92 -17.25 -30.78
N GLU A 204 3.32 -16.36 -29.87
CA GLU A 204 3.01 -14.93 -29.96
C GLU A 204 3.70 -14.27 -31.17
N ILE A 205 5.00 -14.54 -31.37
CA ILE A 205 5.76 -14.07 -32.54
C ILE A 205 5.07 -14.54 -33.84
N THR A 206 4.70 -15.82 -33.91
CA THR A 206 4.08 -16.41 -35.09
C THR A 206 2.71 -15.79 -35.39
N ARG A 207 1.86 -15.62 -34.37
CA ARG A 207 0.55 -14.97 -34.53
C ARG A 207 0.68 -13.50 -34.92
N ARG A 208 1.66 -12.78 -34.36
CA ARG A 208 1.94 -11.38 -34.73
C ARG A 208 2.42 -11.30 -36.19
N ALA A 209 3.28 -12.20 -36.64
CA ALA A 209 3.75 -12.27 -38.02
C ALA A 209 2.63 -12.58 -39.02
N GLU A 210 1.69 -13.47 -38.67
CA GLU A 210 0.50 -13.71 -39.49
C GLU A 210 -0.34 -12.44 -39.63
N ASN A 211 -0.61 -11.74 -38.53
CA ASN A 211 -1.38 -10.49 -38.57
C ASN A 211 -0.69 -9.42 -39.43
N LEU A 212 0.63 -9.28 -39.32
CA LEU A 212 1.41 -8.35 -40.15
C LEU A 212 1.32 -8.71 -41.63
N PHE A 213 1.36 -10.00 -41.98
CA PHE A 213 1.16 -10.45 -43.35
C PHE A 213 -0.22 -10.10 -43.90
N TRP A 214 -1.29 -10.32 -43.11
CA TRP A 214 -2.65 -9.94 -43.52
C TRP A 214 -2.77 -8.44 -43.76
N LEU A 215 -2.08 -7.63 -42.97
CA LEU A 215 -2.02 -6.17 -43.14
C LEU A 215 -1.27 -5.77 -44.42
N GLU A 216 -0.12 -6.39 -44.73
CA GLU A 216 0.57 -6.19 -46.01
C GLU A 216 -0.32 -6.54 -47.21
N GLN A 217 -1.03 -7.68 -47.14
CA GLN A 217 -1.96 -8.08 -48.20
C GLN A 217 -3.13 -7.09 -48.37
N SER A 218 -3.47 -6.35 -47.31
CA SER A 218 -4.51 -5.32 -47.33
C SER A 218 -4.00 -3.95 -47.82
N GLY A 219 -2.72 -3.85 -48.22
CA GLY A 219 -2.13 -2.64 -48.79
C GLY A 219 -1.40 -1.74 -47.80
N VAL A 220 -1.17 -2.18 -46.56
CA VAL A 220 -0.36 -1.45 -45.57
C VAL A 220 1.12 -1.72 -45.81
N GLN A 221 1.93 -0.67 -46.02
CA GLN A 221 3.38 -0.80 -46.09
C GLN A 221 3.96 -0.95 -44.68
N LEU A 222 4.73 -2.01 -44.43
CA LEU A 222 5.42 -2.24 -43.16
C LEU A 222 6.79 -1.56 -43.06
N ASP A 223 7.11 -0.66 -43.99
CA ASP A 223 8.37 0.08 -43.97
C ASP A 223 8.32 1.19 -42.91
N GLY A 224 8.86 0.90 -41.72
CA GLY A 224 9.06 1.88 -40.65
C GLY A 224 8.26 1.67 -39.36
N VAL A 225 7.67 0.48 -39.16
CA VAL A 225 7.18 0.02 -37.84
C VAL A 225 8.26 -0.80 -37.15
#